data_AF-A0A952MDM8-F1
#
_entry.id   AF-A0A952MDM8-F1
#
_cell.length_a   1.000
_cell.length_b   1.000
_cell.length_c   1.000
_cell.angle_alpha   90.00
_cell.angle_beta   90.00
_cell.angle_gamma   90.00
#
_symmetry.space_group_name_H-M   'P 1'
#
loop_
_entity.id
_entity.type
_entity.pdbx_description
1 polymer ?
#
loop_
_entity_poly.entity_id
_entity_poly.type
_entity_poly.pdbx_seq_one_letter_code
_entity_poly.pdbx_strand_id
1 'polypeptide(L)' 'MELNTTGKTRVNRDKLNDKGFDFNYFTSQYKTKDGAVYNFCYEQGYLPLENNWYLLVVKGESPKSQPQ' A
#
# COMPACT_ATOMS: atom_id res chain seq x y z
N MET A 1 -15.58 -9.76 15.45
CA MET A 1 -14.14 -9.50 15.14
C MET A 1 -14.00 -9.39 13.62
N GLU A 2 -14.46 -8.30 13.01
CA GLU A 2 -15.13 -8.43 11.69
C GLU A 2 -14.86 -7.34 10.64
N LEU A 3 -13.74 -6.63 10.69
CA LEU A 3 -13.49 -5.54 9.72
C LEU A 3 -12.19 -5.64 8.91
N ASN A 4 -11.45 -6.75 9.03
CA ASN A 4 -10.27 -7.03 8.20
C ASN A 4 -10.45 -8.36 7.45
N THR A 5 -11.44 -8.43 6.57
CA THR A 5 -11.72 -9.63 5.76
C THR A 5 -11.01 -9.66 4.41
N THR A 6 -10.18 -8.66 4.05
CA THR A 6 -9.70 -8.58 2.65
C THR A 6 -8.30 -8.01 2.39
N GLY A 7 -7.59 -7.48 3.40
CA GLY A 7 -6.15 -7.13 3.30
C GLY A 7 -5.68 -6.14 2.26
N LYS A 8 -6.59 -5.65 1.43
CA LYS A 8 -6.35 -4.91 0.19
C LYS A 8 -7.47 -3.90 0.01
N THR A 9 -7.22 -2.66 0.38
CA THR A 9 -8.19 -1.56 0.23
C THR A 9 -7.74 -0.62 -0.86
N ARG A 10 -8.59 -0.37 -1.86
CA ARG A 10 -8.33 0.65 -2.89
C ARG A 10 -8.92 1.98 -2.46
N VAL A 11 -8.12 3.02 -2.54
CA VAL A 11 -8.49 4.37 -2.13
C VAL A 11 -7.90 5.37 -3.12
N ASN A 12 -8.61 6.48 -3.37
CA ASN A 12 -8.08 7.55 -4.21
C ASN A 12 -7.05 8.38 -3.45
N ARG A 13 -6.06 8.90 -4.19
CA ARG A 13 -5.08 9.86 -3.67
C ARG A 13 -5.73 11.00 -2.91
N ASP A 14 -6.79 11.57 -3.49
CA ASP A 14 -7.49 12.73 -2.97
C ASP A 14 -8.07 12.46 -1.57
N LYS A 15 -8.67 11.29 -1.39
CA LYS A 15 -9.26 10.86 -0.13
C LYS A 15 -8.22 10.57 0.96
N LEU A 16 -7.04 10.10 0.57
CA LEU A 16 -5.92 9.93 1.50
C LEU A 16 -5.32 11.30 1.87
N ASN A 17 -5.17 12.19 0.91
CA ASN A 17 -4.66 13.55 1.12
C ASN A 17 -5.59 14.38 2.02
N ASP A 18 -6.91 14.29 1.81
CA ASP A 18 -7.95 14.91 2.66
C ASP A 18 -7.86 14.42 4.10
N LYS A 19 -7.49 13.14 4.29
CA LYS A 19 -7.21 12.56 5.61
C LYS A 19 -5.86 12.91 6.20
N GLY A 20 -5.04 13.70 5.50
CA GLY A 20 -3.67 14.04 5.94
C GLY A 20 -2.70 12.86 5.88
N PHE A 21 -2.88 11.94 4.93
CA PHE A 21 -1.97 10.79 4.77
C PHE A 21 -0.67 11.19 4.06
N ASP A 22 0.46 10.97 4.73
CA ASP A 22 1.79 11.25 4.19
C ASP A 22 2.34 10.08 3.36
N PHE A 23 2.25 10.19 2.04
CA PHE A 23 2.88 9.26 1.08
C PHE A 23 4.42 9.29 1.06
N ASN A 24 5.03 10.19 1.84
CA ASN A 24 6.48 10.23 2.01
C ASN A 24 6.92 9.55 3.31
N TYR A 25 5.96 9.18 4.17
CA TYR A 25 6.23 8.52 5.43
C TYR A 25 6.19 7.01 5.24
N PHE A 26 7.36 6.39 5.13
CA PHE A 26 7.52 4.95 5.06
C PHE A 26 8.87 4.55 5.66
N THR A 27 8.92 3.36 6.26
CA THR A 27 10.16 2.80 6.82
C THR A 27 10.92 1.96 5.80
N SER A 28 10.23 1.49 4.76
CA SER A 28 10.80 0.62 3.74
C SER A 28 10.10 0.87 2.40
N GLN A 29 10.87 0.95 1.32
CA GLN A 29 10.35 1.05 -0.03
C GLN A 29 10.88 -0.11 -0.86
N TYR A 30 10.00 -0.71 -1.66
CA TYR A 30 10.30 -1.82 -2.54
C TYR A 30 9.83 -1.50 -3.96
N LYS A 31 10.77 -1.43 -4.89
CA LYS A 31 10.47 -1.24 -6.31
C LYS A 31 10.55 -2.58 -7.03
N THR A 32 9.47 -2.96 -7.68
CA THR A 32 9.42 -4.15 -8.54
C THR A 32 10.14 -3.92 -9.87
N LYS A 33 10.53 -5.02 -10.53
CA LYS A 33 11.09 -4.99 -11.89
C LYS A 33 10.11 -4.42 -12.92
N ASP A 34 8.82 -4.55 -12.66
CA ASP A 34 7.73 -4.02 -13.48
C ASP A 34 7.55 -2.49 -13.33
N GLY A 35 8.25 -1.87 -12.36
CA GLY A 35 8.21 -0.43 -12.11
C GLY A 35 7.27 0.00 -10.99
N ALA A 36 6.46 -0.92 -10.45
CA ALA A 36 5.58 -0.66 -9.31
C ALA A 36 6.38 -0.43 -8.01
N VAL A 37 6.02 0.60 -7.23
CA VAL A 37 6.73 1.02 -6.00
C VAL A 37 5.85 0.79 -4.77
N TYR A 38 6.17 -0.20 -3.97
CA TYR A 38 5.49 -0.47 -2.70
C TYR A 38 6.18 0.29 -1.58
N ASN A 39 5.42 1.08 -0.84
CA ASN A 39 5.92 1.77 0.35
C ASN A 39 5.31 1.09 1.57
N PHE A 40 6.14 0.65 2.50
CA PHE A 40 5.74 -0.03 3.73
C PHE A 40 6.14 0.80 4.95
N CYS A 41 5.19 0.92 5.87
CA CYS A 41 5.35 1.47 7.20
C CYS A 41 4.98 0.37 8.19
N TYR A 42 6.00 -0.27 8.78
CA TYR A 42 5.84 -1.45 9.63
C TYR A 42 5.05 -2.59 8.96
N GLU A 43 3.80 -2.79 9.39
CA GLU A 43 2.92 -3.85 8.90
C GLU A 43 1.96 -3.36 7.82
N GLN A 44 1.85 -2.05 7.60
CA GLN A 44 0.99 -1.48 6.57
C GLN A 44 1.84 -1.05 5.37
N GLY A 45 1.27 -1.12 4.18
CA GLY A 45 1.91 -0.61 2.98
C GLY A 45 0.89 -0.06 2.01
N TYR A 46 1.39 0.65 1.01
CA TYR A 46 0.59 1.15 -0.08
C TYR A 46 1.34 1.06 -1.40
N LEU A 47 0.58 0.77 -2.45
CA LEU A 47 1.03 0.72 -3.83
C LEU A 47 0.27 1.78 -4.64
N PRO A 48 0.94 2.77 -5.25
CA PRO A 48 0.32 3.61 -6.26
C PRO A 48 -0.08 2.73 -7.45
N LEU A 49 -1.34 2.83 -7.81
CA LEU A 49 -1.95 2.25 -9.00
C LEU A 49 -2.12 3.35 -10.05
N GLU A 50 -2.62 2.96 -11.21
CA GLU A 50 -2.97 3.88 -12.27
C GLU A 50 -4.14 4.81 -11.86
N ASN A 51 -4.27 5.92 -12.57
CA ASN A 51 -5.37 6.87 -12.43
C ASN A 51 -5.50 7.49 -11.01
N ASN A 52 -4.37 7.74 -10.34
CA ASN A 52 -4.29 8.29 -8.97
C ASN A 52 -4.95 7.43 -7.88
N TRP A 53 -5.05 6.12 -8.12
CA TRP A 53 -5.49 5.19 -7.09
C TRP A 53 -4.31 4.67 -6.28
N TYR A 54 -4.58 4.30 -5.03
CA TYR A 54 -3.63 3.67 -4.13
C TYR A 54 -4.26 2.40 -3.57
N LEU A 55 -3.49 1.32 -3.55
CA LEU A 55 -3.86 0.08 -2.89
C LEU A 55 -3.16 0.02 -1.54
N LEU A 56 -3.92 0.15 -0.47
CA LEU A 56 -3.45 -0.13 0.89
C LEU A 56 -3.40 -1.64 1.08
N VAL A 57 -2.26 -2.14 1.53
CA VAL A 57 -2.00 -3.55 1.80
C VAL A 57 -1.43 -3.72 3.21
N VAL A 58 -1.61 -4.89 3.80
CA VAL A 58 -0.92 -5.26 5.05
C VAL A 58 0.17 -6.27 4.70
N LYS A 59 1.37 -6.13 5.27
CA LYS A 59 2.56 -6.96 4.98
C LYS A 59 2.24 -8.46 5.07
N GLY A 60 1.34 -8.87 5.96
CA GLY A 60 0.85 -10.26 6.09
C GLY A 60 -0.18 -10.72 5.05
N GLU A 61 -0.85 -9.81 4.35
CA GLU A 61 -1.88 -10.09 3.32
C GLU A 61 -1.45 -9.70 1.89
N SER A 62 -0.19 -9.29 1.73
CA SER A 62 0.45 -9.06 0.44
C SER A 62 0.30 -10.33 -0.44
N PRO A 63 -0.09 -10.22 -1.73
CA PRO A 63 -0.14 -11.36 -2.62
C PRO A 63 1.30 -11.85 -2.83
N LYS A 64 1.72 -12.84 -2.04
CA LYS A 64 2.99 -13.56 -2.13
C LYS A 64 4.17 -12.63 -2.45
N SER A 65 4.76 -12.03 -1.42
CA SER A 65 6.15 -11.61 -1.56
C SER A 65 6.96 -12.86 -1.84
N GLN A 66 7.37 -12.93 -3.10
CA GLN A 66 8.44 -13.76 -3.62
C GLN A 66 9.63 -13.69 -2.65
N PRO A 67 10.28 -14.82 -2.36
CA PRO A 67 11.46 -14.84 -1.50
C PRO A 67 12.53 -13.92 -2.08
N GLN A 68 13.26 -13.27 -1.17
CA GLN A 68 14.46 -12.50 -1.45
C GLN A 68 15.49 -13.34 -2.23
#